data_AF-A0A8R2JTX4-F1
#
_entry.id   AF-A0A8R2JTX4-F1
#
_cell.length_a   1.000
_cell.length_b   1.000
_cell.length_c   1.000
_cell.angle_alpha   90.00
_cell.angle_beta   90.00
_cell.angle_gamma   90.00
#
_symmetry.space_group_name_H-M   'P 1'
#
loop_
_entity.id
_entity.type
_entity.pdbx_description
1 polymer ?
#
loop_
_entity_poly.entity_id
_entity_poly.type
_entity_poly.pdbx_seq_one_letter_code
_entity_poly.pdbx_strand_id
1 'polypeptide(L)'
;MKQSWIQKQNKNIQLLAQLNNQFNELVKVRKYDLVMDTKNKKLEKEIVSLSKEVYQYKQILTNMRNTILKLNEHFSKNKEKSSMLLNENEWIQCSYLAELKENEKLCLEYMDQLKLLKNELNELKNVYMEKQRESKSWDTKLLLLVEMKKEIKNKEGDLGDIDIMKNEIHRMQIRECQLKKILEKIMLDLEVCISRRETIYNKVAAKDIRLKGKNEAKQNFLKKLDYLRINIKKIKTECKKLDSNISVLENDKIKLENKLAYLKFSMINIEKSINDILRNIEDIGATKIKNIHILSYKQNYAKFLDTVKKGHYRLLIKSESKMNDEFSDEWKKNSDLISVVDALKNDFPFLDFQITRLLCILKSIDNKS
;
A
#
# COMPACT_ATOMS: atom_id res chain seq x y z
N MET A 1 36.18 -54.62 -148.28
CA MET A 1 35.33 -55.26 -147.25
C MET A 1 36.05 -55.53 -145.93
N LYS A 2 37.23 -56.17 -145.89
CA LYS A 2 37.93 -56.50 -144.62
C LYS A 2 38.29 -55.30 -143.73
N GLN A 3 38.65 -54.15 -144.31
CA GLN A 3 39.12 -52.96 -143.57
C GLN A 3 38.01 -52.18 -142.84
N SER A 4 36.82 -52.07 -143.44
CA SER A 4 35.62 -51.49 -142.80
C SER A 4 35.10 -52.37 -141.66
N TRP A 5 35.24 -53.68 -141.80
CA TRP A 5 34.88 -54.65 -140.77
C TRP A 5 35.81 -54.54 -139.55
N ILE A 6 37.12 -54.43 -139.76
CA ILE A 6 38.11 -54.22 -138.68
C ILE A 6 37.85 -52.88 -137.94
N GLN A 7 37.50 -51.80 -138.66
CA GLN A 7 37.16 -50.52 -138.02
C GLN A 7 35.89 -50.60 -137.17
N LYS A 8 34.84 -51.26 -137.67
CA LYS A 8 33.61 -51.50 -136.88
C LYS A 8 33.90 -52.40 -135.68
N GLN A 9 34.73 -53.42 -135.84
CA GLN A 9 35.16 -54.30 -134.76
C GLN A 9 35.95 -53.53 -133.69
N ASN A 10 36.90 -52.68 -134.08
CA ASN A 10 37.67 -51.83 -133.16
C ASN A 10 36.76 -50.82 -132.42
N LYS A 11 35.81 -50.20 -133.12
CA LYS A 11 34.82 -49.31 -132.49
C LYS A 11 33.92 -50.06 -131.52
N ASN A 12 33.53 -51.29 -131.85
CA ASN A 12 32.73 -52.13 -130.97
C ASN A 12 33.54 -52.57 -129.74
N ILE A 13 34.83 -52.89 -129.90
CA ILE A 13 35.75 -53.17 -128.78
C ILE A 13 35.93 -51.92 -127.89
N GLN A 14 36.06 -50.74 -128.48
CA GLN A 14 36.13 -49.47 -127.71
C GLN A 14 34.83 -49.17 -126.96
N LEU A 15 33.67 -49.34 -127.60
CA LEU A 15 32.36 -49.19 -126.96
C LEU A 15 32.16 -50.22 -125.84
N LEU A 16 32.59 -51.46 -126.05
CA LEU A 16 32.59 -52.50 -124.99
C LEU A 16 33.52 -52.13 -123.84
N ALA A 17 34.70 -51.56 -124.11
CA ALA A 17 35.61 -51.08 -123.07
C ALA A 17 35.02 -49.89 -122.29
N GLN A 18 34.35 -48.96 -122.97
CA GLN A 18 33.65 -47.83 -122.34
C GLN A 18 32.46 -48.31 -121.50
N LEU A 19 31.65 -49.24 -122.03
CA LEU A 19 30.52 -49.83 -121.31
C LEU A 19 31.01 -50.58 -120.07
N ASN A 20 32.11 -51.32 -120.17
CA ASN A 20 32.74 -51.99 -119.03
C ASN A 20 33.30 -50.99 -117.99
N ASN A 21 33.86 -49.85 -118.44
CA ASN A 21 34.33 -48.80 -117.52
C ASN A 21 33.17 -48.11 -116.81
N GLN A 22 32.10 -47.75 -117.53
CA GLN A 22 30.88 -47.21 -116.96
C GLN A 22 30.22 -48.19 -115.99
N PHE A 23 30.20 -49.48 -116.32
CA PHE A 23 29.73 -50.52 -115.42
C PHE A 23 30.54 -50.58 -114.13
N ASN A 24 31.88 -50.50 -114.22
CA ASN A 24 32.75 -50.46 -113.05
C ASN A 24 32.55 -49.20 -112.19
N GLU A 25 32.32 -48.04 -112.80
CA GLU A 25 31.97 -46.81 -112.06
C GLU A 25 30.61 -46.92 -111.38
N LEU A 26 29.61 -47.47 -112.07
CA LEU A 26 28.27 -47.70 -111.51
C LEU A 26 28.34 -48.67 -110.32
N VAL A 27 29.15 -49.73 -110.41
CA VAL A 27 29.42 -50.64 -109.28
C VAL A 27 30.11 -49.91 -108.12
N LYS A 28 31.04 -48.99 -108.37
CA LYS A 28 31.67 -48.16 -107.32
C LYS A 28 30.67 -47.23 -106.65
N VAL A 29 29.89 -46.48 -107.42
CA VAL A 29 28.84 -45.58 -106.90
C VAL A 29 27.85 -46.37 -106.06
N ARG A 30 27.38 -47.52 -106.54
CA ARG A 30 26.45 -48.38 -105.78
C ARG A 30 27.04 -48.86 -104.45
N LYS A 31 28.35 -49.16 -104.41
CA LYS A 31 29.04 -49.48 -103.15
C LYS A 31 29.11 -48.26 -102.21
N TYR A 32 29.37 -47.07 -102.74
CA TYR A 32 29.36 -45.84 -101.95
C TYR A 32 27.96 -45.53 -101.40
N ASP A 33 26.91 -45.67 -102.21
CA ASP A 33 25.52 -45.48 -101.79
C ASP A 33 25.15 -46.45 -100.67
N LEU A 34 25.49 -47.74 -100.81
CA LEU A 34 25.29 -48.73 -99.75
C LEU A 34 26.01 -48.34 -98.45
N VAL A 35 27.26 -47.86 -98.54
CA VAL A 35 28.01 -47.40 -97.37
C VAL A 35 27.35 -46.17 -96.75
N MET A 36 26.91 -45.20 -97.56
CA MET A 36 26.22 -44.01 -97.08
C MET A 36 24.87 -44.33 -96.45
N ASP A 37 24.08 -45.22 -97.03
CA ASP A 37 22.83 -45.70 -96.45
C ASP A 37 23.04 -46.38 -95.10
N THR A 38 24.08 -47.19 -94.95
CA THR A 38 24.40 -47.81 -93.65
C THR A 38 24.84 -46.78 -92.62
N LYS A 39 25.59 -45.73 -93.02
CA LYS A 39 25.97 -44.62 -92.14
C LYS A 39 24.75 -43.78 -91.73
N ASN A 40 23.88 -43.43 -92.67
CA ASN A 40 22.64 -42.70 -92.41
C ASN A 40 21.74 -43.48 -91.43
N LYS A 41 21.54 -44.79 -91.65
CA LYS A 41 20.78 -45.63 -90.72
C LYS A 41 21.39 -45.71 -89.32
N LYS A 42 22.72 -45.63 -89.19
CA LYS A 42 23.39 -45.57 -87.87
C LYS A 42 23.15 -44.22 -87.19
N LEU A 43 23.32 -43.12 -87.92
CA LEU A 43 23.07 -41.76 -87.42
C LEU A 43 21.60 -41.56 -87.03
N GLU A 44 20.65 -42.05 -87.83
CA GLU A 44 19.22 -41.98 -87.49
C GLU A 44 18.90 -42.74 -86.20
N LYS A 45 19.49 -43.93 -86.01
CA LYS A 45 19.34 -44.68 -84.76
C LYS A 45 19.89 -43.91 -83.57
N GLU A 46 21.04 -43.27 -83.73
CA GLU A 46 21.70 -42.46 -82.69
C GLU A 46 20.91 -41.19 -82.37
N ILE A 47 20.36 -40.51 -83.38
CA ILE A 47 19.46 -39.36 -83.20
C ILE A 47 18.21 -39.78 -82.42
N VAL A 48 17.62 -40.93 -82.75
CA VAL A 48 16.44 -41.45 -82.04
C VAL A 48 16.77 -41.83 -80.61
N SER A 49 17.93 -42.44 -80.33
CA SER A 49 18.34 -42.75 -78.95
C SER A 49 18.59 -41.49 -78.13
N LEU A 50 19.33 -40.52 -78.68
CA LEU A 50 19.58 -39.24 -78.02
C LEU A 50 18.28 -38.46 -77.79
N SER A 51 17.34 -38.47 -78.74
CA SER A 51 16.03 -37.84 -78.56
C SER A 51 15.23 -38.48 -77.42
N LYS A 52 15.33 -39.80 -77.22
CA LYS A 52 14.69 -40.49 -76.09
C LYS A 52 15.35 -40.11 -74.76
N GLU A 53 16.68 -40.05 -74.70
CA GLU A 53 17.41 -39.62 -73.51
C GLU A 53 17.05 -38.17 -73.12
N VAL A 54 17.02 -37.25 -74.09
CA VAL A 54 16.60 -35.86 -73.85
C VAL A 54 15.18 -35.79 -73.27
N TYR A 55 14.26 -36.62 -73.76
CA TYR A 55 12.90 -36.68 -73.21
C TYR A 55 12.89 -37.21 -71.77
N GLN A 56 13.64 -38.27 -71.49
CA GLN A 56 13.77 -38.81 -70.13
C GLN A 56 14.36 -37.78 -69.17
N TYR A 57 15.43 -37.09 -69.55
CA TYR A 57 16.02 -36.03 -68.74
C TYR A 57 15.07 -34.87 -68.50
N LYS A 58 14.27 -34.48 -69.50
CA LYS A 58 13.21 -33.48 -69.32
C LYS A 58 12.17 -33.93 -68.29
N GLN A 59 11.71 -35.19 -68.35
CA GLN A 59 10.78 -35.72 -67.35
C GLN A 59 11.39 -35.74 -65.94
N ILE A 60 12.64 -36.19 -65.81
CA ILE A 60 13.36 -36.19 -64.52
C ILE A 60 13.49 -34.77 -63.99
N LEU A 61 13.87 -33.81 -64.82
CA LEU A 61 14.01 -32.40 -64.44
C LEU A 61 12.67 -31.78 -64.03
N THR A 62 11.57 -32.11 -64.72
CA THR A 62 10.23 -31.67 -64.29
C THR A 62 9.84 -32.28 -62.94
N ASN A 63 10.14 -33.56 -62.71
CA ASN A 63 9.87 -34.19 -61.43
C ASN A 63 10.70 -33.58 -60.30
N MET A 64 12.00 -33.32 -60.53
CA MET A 64 12.87 -32.65 -59.57
C MET A 64 12.43 -31.22 -59.28
N ARG A 65 11.97 -30.46 -60.28
CA ARG A 65 11.38 -29.13 -60.05
C ARG A 65 10.14 -29.22 -59.16
N ASN A 66 9.26 -30.18 -59.41
CA ASN A 66 8.06 -30.37 -58.61
C ASN A 66 8.40 -30.78 -57.17
N THR A 67 9.42 -31.61 -56.95
CA THR A 67 9.86 -31.96 -55.58
C THR A 67 10.48 -30.77 -54.87
N ILE A 68 11.29 -29.94 -55.56
CA ILE A 68 11.83 -28.70 -55.00
C ILE A 68 10.72 -27.74 -54.59
N LEU A 69 9.69 -27.56 -55.42
CA LEU A 69 8.54 -26.71 -55.09
C LEU A 69 7.82 -27.21 -53.82
N LYS A 70 7.53 -28.51 -53.74
CA LYS A 70 6.92 -29.12 -52.55
C LYS A 70 7.79 -28.93 -51.30
N LEU A 71 9.10 -29.15 -51.42
CA LEU A 71 10.03 -28.94 -50.31
C LEU A 71 10.06 -27.47 -49.85
N ASN A 72 9.99 -26.53 -50.78
CA ASN A 72 9.99 -25.10 -50.46
C ASN A 72 8.67 -24.67 -49.77
N GLU A 73 7.53 -25.22 -50.18
CA GLU A 73 6.26 -25.05 -49.46
C GLU A 73 6.34 -25.62 -48.04
N HIS A 74 6.89 -26.83 -47.87
CA HIS A 74 7.09 -27.42 -46.55
C HIS A 74 8.05 -26.59 -45.69
N PHE A 75 9.12 -26.07 -46.28
CA PHE A 75 10.07 -25.20 -45.58
C PHE A 75 9.40 -23.90 -45.11
N SER A 76 8.59 -23.28 -45.96
CA SER A 76 7.83 -22.07 -45.62
C SER A 76 6.85 -22.32 -44.48
N LYS A 77 6.05 -23.39 -44.55
CA LYS A 77 5.13 -23.81 -43.48
C LYS A 77 5.87 -24.12 -42.18
N ASN A 78 7.04 -24.77 -42.25
CA ASN A 78 7.82 -25.10 -41.07
C ASN A 78 8.44 -23.85 -40.44
N LYS A 79 8.86 -22.87 -41.25
CA LYS A 79 9.35 -21.57 -40.79
C LYS A 79 8.26 -20.79 -40.06
N GLU A 80 7.05 -20.75 -40.60
CA GLU A 80 5.88 -20.15 -39.93
C GLU A 80 5.60 -20.85 -38.60
N LYS A 81 5.52 -22.18 -38.58
CA LYS A 81 5.31 -22.96 -37.35
C LYS A 81 6.42 -22.70 -36.32
N SER A 82 7.67 -22.63 -36.75
CA SER A 82 8.80 -22.30 -35.87
C SER A 82 8.67 -20.90 -35.28
N SER A 83 8.24 -19.90 -36.08
CA SER A 83 8.03 -18.54 -35.57
C SER A 83 6.87 -18.46 -34.58
N MET A 84 5.78 -19.21 -34.82
CA MET A 84 4.67 -19.30 -33.87
C MET A 84 5.09 -19.91 -32.55
N LEU A 85 5.85 -21.01 -32.57
CA LEU A 85 6.36 -21.66 -31.36
C LEU A 85 7.33 -20.77 -30.58
N LEU A 86 8.18 -20.00 -31.28
CA LEU A 86 9.06 -19.03 -30.62
C LEU A 86 8.25 -17.92 -29.93
N ASN A 87 7.26 -17.34 -30.62
CA ASN A 87 6.40 -16.32 -30.04
C ASN A 87 5.57 -16.85 -28.85
N GLU A 88 5.07 -18.09 -28.94
CA GLU A 88 4.35 -18.74 -27.85
C GLU A 88 5.26 -18.98 -26.64
N ASN A 89 6.49 -19.43 -26.87
CA ASN A 89 7.49 -19.60 -25.81
C ASN A 89 7.85 -18.25 -25.15
N GLU A 90 8.07 -17.19 -25.92
CA GLU A 90 8.29 -15.84 -25.39
C GLU A 90 7.11 -15.35 -24.55
N TRP A 91 5.87 -15.59 -25.00
CA TRP A 91 4.67 -15.23 -24.25
C TRP A 91 4.57 -16.00 -22.93
N ILE A 92 4.81 -17.32 -22.96
CA ILE A 92 4.82 -18.17 -21.76
C ILE A 92 5.88 -17.69 -20.76
N GLN A 93 7.10 -17.37 -21.24
CA GLN A 93 8.17 -16.83 -20.38
C GLN A 93 7.76 -15.50 -19.75
N CYS A 94 7.17 -14.59 -20.51
CA CYS A 94 6.68 -13.32 -19.99
C CYS A 94 5.57 -13.52 -18.93
N SER A 95 4.66 -14.47 -19.16
CA SER A 95 3.60 -14.82 -18.21
C SER A 95 4.17 -15.35 -16.90
N TYR A 96 5.10 -16.32 -16.97
CA TYR A 96 5.74 -16.87 -15.76
C TYR A 96 6.59 -15.83 -15.02
N LEU A 97 7.28 -14.94 -15.73
CA LEU A 97 8.01 -13.85 -15.10
C LEU A 97 7.08 -12.86 -14.38
N ALA A 98 5.91 -12.58 -14.94
CA ALA A 98 4.92 -11.72 -14.29
C ALA A 98 4.36 -12.38 -13.03
N GLU A 99 4.01 -13.67 -13.11
CA GLU A 99 3.52 -14.45 -11.96
C GLU A 99 4.58 -14.56 -10.86
N LEU A 100 5.85 -14.78 -11.23
CA LEU A 100 6.96 -14.84 -10.29
C LEU A 100 7.15 -13.50 -9.56
N LYS A 101 7.09 -12.36 -10.27
CA LYS A 101 7.19 -11.03 -9.65
C LYS A 101 6.04 -10.73 -8.70
N GLU A 102 4.82 -11.15 -9.03
CA GLU A 102 3.68 -10.96 -8.13
C GLU A 102 3.83 -11.83 -6.88
N ASN A 103 4.26 -13.09 -7.03
CA ASN A 103 4.54 -13.96 -5.90
C ASN A 103 5.67 -13.42 -5.01
N GLU A 104 6.75 -12.88 -5.59
CA GLU A 104 7.83 -12.22 -4.85
C GLU A 104 7.30 -11.02 -4.05
N LYS A 105 6.45 -10.19 -4.64
CA LYS A 105 5.81 -9.06 -3.96
C LYS A 105 4.95 -9.52 -2.78
N LEU A 106 4.12 -10.54 -2.98
CA LEU A 106 3.32 -11.14 -1.89
C LEU A 106 4.21 -11.70 -0.77
N CYS A 107 5.33 -12.33 -1.11
CA CYS A 107 6.28 -12.82 -0.11
C CYS A 107 6.88 -11.69 0.72
N LEU A 108 7.22 -10.56 0.10
CA LEU A 108 7.70 -9.38 0.80
C LEU A 108 6.64 -8.79 1.73
N GLU A 109 5.39 -8.71 1.27
CA GLU A 109 4.26 -8.25 2.10
C GLU A 109 4.06 -9.15 3.33
N TYR A 110 4.11 -10.49 3.16
CA TYR A 110 4.04 -11.42 4.28
C TYR A 110 5.24 -11.32 5.22
N MET A 111 6.45 -11.09 4.70
CA MET A 111 7.64 -10.88 5.54
C MET A 111 7.50 -9.62 6.39
N ASP A 112 6.93 -8.54 5.85
CA ASP A 112 6.72 -7.30 6.60
C ASP A 112 5.60 -7.46 7.65
N GLN A 113 4.52 -8.15 7.32
CA GLN A 113 3.49 -8.53 8.30
C GLN A 113 4.08 -9.36 9.45
N LEU A 114 4.93 -10.35 9.14
CA LEU A 114 5.63 -11.15 10.16
C LEU A 114 6.55 -10.30 11.05
N LYS A 115 7.23 -9.29 10.49
CA LYS A 115 8.04 -8.36 11.30
C LYS A 115 7.16 -7.53 12.23
N LEU A 116 6.02 -7.02 11.76
CA LEU A 116 5.08 -6.27 12.59
C LEU A 116 4.54 -7.14 13.73
N LEU A 117 4.04 -8.33 13.43
CA LEU A 117 3.56 -9.30 14.44
C LEU A 117 4.65 -9.66 15.46
N LYS A 118 5.90 -9.80 15.02
CA LYS A 118 7.03 -10.07 15.92
C LYS A 118 7.32 -8.88 16.85
N ASN A 119 7.19 -7.66 16.35
CA ASN A 119 7.37 -6.45 17.16
C ASN A 119 6.24 -6.33 18.19
N GLU A 120 4.98 -6.49 17.77
CA GLU A 120 3.80 -6.51 18.66
C GLU A 120 3.92 -7.58 19.75
N LEU A 121 4.37 -8.80 19.40
CA LEU A 121 4.63 -9.87 20.37
C LEU A 121 5.69 -9.45 21.40
N ASN A 122 6.75 -8.77 20.96
CA ASN A 122 7.82 -8.33 21.84
C ASN A 122 7.36 -7.19 22.77
N GLU A 123 6.56 -6.26 22.26
CA GLU A 123 5.93 -5.21 23.07
C GLU A 123 4.98 -5.82 24.11
N LEU A 124 4.12 -6.75 23.72
CA LEU A 124 3.22 -7.45 24.63
C LEU A 124 3.98 -8.23 25.70
N LYS A 125 5.10 -8.87 25.32
CA LYS A 125 6.00 -9.55 26.26
C LYS A 125 6.59 -8.58 27.27
N ASN A 126 7.01 -7.38 26.85
CA ASN A 126 7.53 -6.36 27.75
C ASN A 126 6.45 -5.89 28.74
N VAL A 127 5.24 -5.60 28.26
CA VAL A 127 4.10 -5.23 29.10
C VAL A 127 3.76 -6.34 30.09
N TYR A 128 3.76 -7.60 29.65
CA TYR A 128 3.56 -8.75 30.53
C TYR A 128 4.62 -8.82 31.64
N MET A 129 5.89 -8.64 31.30
CA MET A 129 6.99 -8.63 32.28
C MET A 129 6.85 -7.49 33.29
N GLU A 130 6.42 -6.30 32.86
CA GLU A 130 6.14 -5.17 33.75
C GLU A 130 4.99 -5.49 34.70
N LYS A 131 3.88 -6.03 34.19
CA LYS A 131 2.73 -6.44 35.00
C LYS A 131 3.09 -7.55 35.99
N GLN A 132 3.96 -8.47 35.60
CA GLN A 132 4.47 -9.50 36.50
C GLN A 132 5.34 -8.91 37.62
N ARG A 133 6.18 -7.90 37.32
CA ARG A 133 6.94 -7.17 38.36
C ARG A 133 6.02 -6.42 39.30
N GLU A 134 4.99 -5.77 38.77
CA GLU A 134 3.97 -5.07 39.54
C GLU A 134 3.22 -6.04 40.47
N SER A 135 2.76 -7.18 39.95
CA SER A 135 2.12 -8.24 40.75
C SER A 135 3.02 -8.70 41.89
N LYS A 136 4.29 -9.01 41.61
CA LYS A 136 5.26 -9.40 42.65
C LYS A 136 5.45 -8.31 43.71
N SER A 137 5.43 -7.04 43.33
CA SER A 137 5.50 -5.94 44.29
C SER A 137 4.23 -5.83 45.14
N TRP A 138 3.06 -6.19 44.62
CA TRP A 138 1.83 -6.25 45.39
C TRP A 138 1.83 -7.44 46.36
N ASP A 139 2.34 -8.59 45.94
CA ASP A 139 2.50 -9.76 46.80
C ASP A 139 3.44 -9.46 47.98
N THR A 140 4.56 -8.77 47.75
CA THR A 140 5.46 -8.37 48.86
C THR A 140 4.81 -7.38 49.81
N LYS A 141 4.06 -6.40 49.29
CA LYS A 141 3.28 -5.48 50.14
C LYS A 141 2.22 -6.21 50.96
N LEU A 142 1.52 -7.17 50.36
CA LEU A 142 0.53 -8.00 51.05
C LEU A 142 1.17 -8.80 52.17
N LEU A 143 2.31 -9.45 51.90
CA LEU A 143 3.07 -10.20 52.90
C LEU A 143 3.49 -9.29 54.08
N LEU A 144 4.03 -8.11 53.80
CA LEU A 144 4.39 -7.13 54.84
C LEU A 144 3.17 -6.70 55.66
N LEU A 145 2.00 -6.47 55.05
CA LEU A 145 0.77 -6.17 55.79
C LEU A 145 0.31 -7.33 56.67
N VAL A 146 0.44 -8.56 56.19
CA VAL A 146 0.12 -9.77 56.98
C VAL A 146 1.09 -9.89 58.16
N GLU A 147 2.38 -9.64 57.97
CA GLU A 147 3.40 -9.63 59.03
C GLU A 147 3.12 -8.51 60.05
N MET A 148 2.90 -7.27 59.61
CA MET A 148 2.52 -6.15 60.48
C MET A 148 1.24 -6.45 61.26
N LYS A 149 0.24 -7.07 60.63
CA LYS A 149 -0.99 -7.49 61.33
C LYS A 149 -0.71 -8.56 62.38
N LYS A 150 0.19 -9.51 62.12
CA LYS A 150 0.64 -10.51 63.10
C LYS A 150 1.41 -9.84 64.25
N GLU A 151 2.30 -8.89 63.95
CA GLU A 151 3.04 -8.14 64.97
C GLU A 151 2.11 -7.29 65.85
N ILE A 152 1.12 -6.61 65.27
CA ILE A 152 0.11 -5.87 66.02
C ILE A 152 -0.66 -6.83 66.92
N LYS A 153 -1.13 -7.97 66.41
CA LYS A 153 -1.81 -8.99 67.23
C LYS A 153 -0.93 -9.54 68.36
N ASN A 154 0.37 -9.72 68.12
CA ASN A 154 1.30 -10.16 69.16
C ASN A 154 1.48 -9.07 70.24
N LYS A 155 1.58 -7.80 69.84
CA LYS A 155 1.59 -6.65 70.77
C LYS A 155 0.24 -6.46 71.49
N GLU A 156 -0.87 -6.87 70.88
CA GLU A 156 -2.16 -7.00 71.57
C GLU A 156 -2.18 -8.13 72.60
N GLY A 157 -1.26 -9.10 72.51
CA GLY A 157 -0.98 -10.01 73.63
C GLY A 157 -0.39 -9.25 74.83
N ASP A 158 0.52 -8.30 74.60
CA ASP A 158 1.10 -7.42 75.63
C ASP A 158 0.09 -6.38 76.18
N LEU A 159 -1.08 -6.20 75.54
CA LEU A 159 -2.20 -5.44 76.12
C LEU A 159 -2.76 -6.11 77.38
N GLY A 160 -2.44 -7.39 77.63
CA GLY A 160 -2.64 -8.01 78.94
C GLY A 160 -1.97 -7.21 80.06
N ASP A 161 -0.76 -6.69 79.85
CA ASP A 161 -0.07 -5.81 80.81
C ASP A 161 -0.78 -4.47 80.95
N ILE A 162 -1.32 -3.93 79.86
CA ILE A 162 -2.11 -2.69 79.88
C ILE A 162 -3.40 -2.89 80.68
N ASP A 163 -4.12 -3.99 80.50
CA ASP A 163 -5.34 -4.28 81.25
C ASP A 163 -5.05 -4.62 82.73
N ILE A 164 -3.93 -5.28 83.03
CA ILE A 164 -3.41 -5.43 84.39
C ILE A 164 -3.12 -4.05 85.02
N MET A 165 -2.43 -3.16 84.29
CA MET A 165 -2.15 -1.80 84.75
C MET A 165 -3.42 -0.97 84.94
N LYS A 166 -4.42 -1.08 84.05
CA LYS A 166 -5.72 -0.41 84.22
C LYS A 166 -6.45 -0.90 85.46
N ASN A 167 -6.44 -2.21 85.70
CA ASN A 167 -7.04 -2.80 86.91
C ASN A 167 -6.32 -2.32 88.17
N GLU A 168 -4.99 -2.18 88.13
CA GLU A 168 -4.22 -1.65 89.25
C GLU A 168 -4.47 -0.16 89.49
N ILE A 169 -4.55 0.65 88.42
CA ILE A 169 -4.95 2.06 88.51
C ILE A 169 -6.35 2.17 89.14
N HIS A 170 -7.30 1.34 88.72
CA HIS A 170 -8.63 1.32 89.31
C HIS A 170 -8.60 0.96 90.79
N ARG A 171 -7.80 -0.05 91.17
CA ARG A 171 -7.55 -0.40 92.58
C ARG A 171 -6.98 0.78 93.37
N MET A 172 -5.99 1.47 92.82
CA MET A 172 -5.37 2.65 93.44
C MET A 172 -6.36 3.81 93.56
N GLN A 173 -7.21 4.06 92.57
CA GLN A 173 -8.26 5.07 92.60
C GLN A 173 -9.30 4.78 93.69
N ILE A 174 -9.71 3.52 93.86
CA ILE A 174 -10.59 3.11 94.95
C ILE A 174 -9.93 3.41 96.30
N ARG A 175 -8.64 3.04 96.45
CA ARG A 175 -7.88 3.32 97.67
C ARG A 175 -7.74 4.83 97.93
N GLU A 176 -7.51 5.63 96.91
CA GLU A 176 -7.49 7.10 97.02
C GLU A 176 -8.85 7.64 97.51
N CYS A 177 -9.96 7.14 96.94
CA CYS A 177 -11.30 7.54 97.38
C CYS A 177 -11.57 7.16 98.84
N GLN A 178 -11.12 5.98 99.29
CA GLN A 178 -11.20 5.57 100.69
C GLN A 178 -10.37 6.50 101.60
N LEU A 179 -9.14 6.83 101.18
CA LEU A 179 -8.27 7.77 101.92
C LEU A 179 -8.88 9.17 102.00
N LYS A 180 -9.50 9.67 100.92
CA LYS A 180 -10.24 10.94 100.92
C LYS A 180 -11.38 10.94 101.93
N LYS A 181 -12.18 9.88 102.01
CA LYS A 181 -13.24 9.75 103.03
C LYS A 181 -12.69 9.74 104.46
N ILE A 182 -11.55 9.10 104.68
CA ILE A 182 -10.86 9.14 105.99
C ILE A 182 -10.39 10.57 106.29
N LEU A 183 -9.83 11.26 105.31
CA LEU A 183 -9.37 12.64 105.46
C LEU A 183 -10.53 13.61 105.73
N GLU A 184 -11.67 13.45 105.04
CA GLU A 184 -12.90 14.20 105.32
C GLU A 184 -13.40 13.98 106.75
N LYS A 185 -13.35 12.74 107.25
CA LYS A 185 -13.68 12.45 108.65
C LYS A 185 -12.75 13.17 109.63
N ILE A 186 -11.44 13.18 109.35
CA ILE A 186 -10.45 13.93 110.14
C ILE A 186 -10.69 15.44 110.04
N MET A 187 -11.06 15.96 108.87
CA MET A 187 -11.43 17.37 108.69
C MET A 187 -12.67 17.75 109.51
N LEU A 188 -13.70 16.91 109.55
CA LEU A 188 -14.87 17.13 110.41
C LEU A 188 -14.48 17.13 111.90
N ASP A 189 -13.64 16.19 112.33
CA ASP A 189 -13.12 16.16 113.70
C ASP A 189 -12.29 17.44 114.01
N LEU A 190 -11.52 17.92 113.04
CA LEU A 190 -10.79 19.20 113.11
C LEU A 190 -11.73 20.41 113.15
N GLU A 191 -12.79 20.44 112.35
CA GLU A 191 -13.80 21.52 112.36
C GLU A 191 -14.51 21.61 113.71
N VAL A 192 -14.77 20.47 114.37
CA VAL A 192 -15.29 20.46 115.75
C VAL A 192 -14.28 21.05 116.73
N CYS A 193 -12.99 20.73 116.56
CA CYS A 193 -11.91 21.31 117.37
C CYS A 193 -11.73 22.81 117.10
N ILE A 194 -11.84 23.23 115.83
CA ILE A 194 -11.77 24.64 115.42
C ILE A 194 -13.00 25.40 115.91
N SER A 195 -14.20 24.82 115.88
CA SER A 195 -15.42 25.45 116.43
C SER A 195 -15.28 25.73 117.94
N ARG A 196 -14.62 24.83 118.68
CA ARG A 196 -14.23 25.06 120.09
C ARG A 196 -13.17 26.15 120.23
N ARG A 197 -12.23 26.24 119.28
CA ARG A 197 -11.23 27.30 119.24
C ARG A 197 -11.82 28.64 118.80
N GLU A 198 -12.82 28.68 117.93
CA GLU A 198 -13.55 29.86 117.47
C GLU A 198 -14.40 30.45 118.59
N THR A 199 -14.99 29.62 119.46
CA THR A 199 -15.62 30.12 120.71
C THR A 199 -14.61 30.81 121.65
N ILE A 200 -13.32 30.48 121.53
CA ILE A 200 -12.21 31.08 122.28
C ILE A 200 -11.59 32.28 121.52
N TYR A 201 -11.52 32.22 120.19
CA TYR A 201 -10.93 33.24 119.31
C TYR A 201 -11.91 34.41 119.04
N ASN A 202 -13.23 34.18 119.12
CA ASN A 202 -14.26 35.22 119.05
C ASN A 202 -14.27 36.18 120.27
N LYS A 203 -13.45 35.92 121.30
CA LYS A 203 -13.10 36.89 122.36
C LYS A 203 -11.84 37.72 122.09
N VAL A 204 -11.01 37.36 121.10
CA VAL A 204 -9.67 37.92 120.91
C VAL A 204 -9.47 38.54 119.51
N ALA A 205 -10.37 38.31 118.56
CA ALA A 205 -10.23 38.80 117.18
C ALA A 205 -11.04 40.06 116.85
N ALA A 206 -11.22 40.98 117.80
CA ALA A 206 -11.61 42.37 117.53
C ALA A 206 -10.35 43.25 117.43
N LYS A 207 -9.51 43.01 116.40
CA LYS A 207 -8.47 43.91 115.84
C LYS A 207 -7.63 43.14 114.81
N ASP A 208 -7.97 43.26 113.53
CA ASP A 208 -7.09 43.86 112.52
C ASP A 208 -7.52 43.50 111.09
N ILE A 209 -7.68 44.58 110.32
CA ILE A 209 -8.18 44.65 108.95
C ILE A 209 -7.03 45.24 108.11
N ARG A 210 -6.58 44.55 107.03
CA ARG A 210 -6.50 45.06 105.62
C ARG A 210 -5.42 44.46 104.69
N LEU A 211 -5.85 44.36 103.40
CA LEU A 211 -5.13 44.60 102.10
C LEU A 211 -4.18 43.48 101.61
N LYS A 212 -3.99 43.17 100.31
CA LYS A 212 -4.25 43.81 99.00
C LYS A 212 -3.91 42.78 97.90
N GLY A 213 -4.34 42.99 96.64
CA GLY A 213 -3.64 42.32 95.52
C GLY A 213 -4.26 42.29 94.12
N LYS A 214 -4.59 43.45 93.52
CA LYS A 214 -4.86 43.56 92.06
C LYS A 214 -3.53 43.39 91.31
N ASN A 215 -3.36 42.33 90.50
CA ASN A 215 -2.31 42.29 89.44
C ASN A 215 -2.44 41.20 88.34
N GLU A 216 -3.57 40.51 88.16
CA GLU A 216 -3.70 39.47 87.12
C GLU A 216 -4.16 39.98 85.74
N ALA A 217 -4.85 41.12 85.66
CA ALA A 217 -5.41 41.59 84.40
C ALA A 217 -4.34 42.02 83.37
N LYS A 218 -3.19 42.56 83.81
CA LYS A 218 -2.19 43.16 82.91
C LYS A 218 -1.33 42.12 82.16
N GLN A 219 -1.14 40.93 82.73
CA GLN A 219 -0.34 39.84 82.12
C GLN A 219 -1.11 39.10 81.01
N ASN A 220 -2.43 38.94 81.15
CA ASN A 220 -3.25 38.24 80.15
C ASN A 220 -3.39 39.06 78.85
N PHE A 221 -3.40 40.39 78.91
CA PHE A 221 -3.44 41.23 77.71
C PHE A 221 -2.14 41.19 76.90
N LEU A 222 -0.98 41.10 77.55
CA LEU A 222 0.31 41.02 76.87
C LEU A 222 0.49 39.70 76.10
N LYS A 223 0.10 38.57 76.71
CA LYS A 223 0.13 37.26 76.04
C LYS A 223 -0.78 37.19 74.80
N LYS A 224 -1.94 37.85 74.85
CA LYS A 224 -2.88 37.88 73.73
C LYS A 224 -2.37 38.76 72.57
N LEU A 225 -1.65 39.84 72.89
CA LEU A 225 -1.02 40.71 71.91
C LEU A 225 0.13 40.00 71.16
N ASP A 226 0.95 39.23 71.87
CA ASP A 226 2.04 38.46 71.26
C ASP A 226 1.52 37.30 70.39
N TYR A 227 0.44 36.62 70.82
CA TYR A 227 -0.24 35.61 70.00
C TYR A 227 -0.74 36.20 68.67
N LEU A 228 -1.39 37.36 68.70
CA LEU A 228 -1.87 38.03 67.49
C LEU A 228 -0.72 38.45 66.56
N ARG A 229 0.42 38.92 67.12
CA ARG A 229 1.62 39.24 66.32
C ARG A 229 2.19 38.02 65.61
N ILE A 230 2.26 36.87 66.29
CA ILE A 230 2.72 35.61 65.67
C ILE A 230 1.76 35.19 64.56
N ASN A 231 0.45 35.32 64.78
CA ASN A 231 -0.55 34.95 63.78
C ASN A 231 -0.49 35.84 62.54
N ILE A 232 -0.30 37.16 62.71
CA ILE A 232 -0.08 38.10 61.60
C ILE A 232 1.17 37.73 60.80
N LYS A 233 2.26 37.30 61.46
CA LYS A 233 3.47 36.84 60.75
C LYS A 233 3.21 35.56 59.95
N LYS A 234 2.46 34.59 60.50
CA LYS A 234 2.08 33.35 59.78
C LYS A 234 1.24 33.65 58.55
N ILE A 235 0.18 34.46 58.70
CA ILE A 235 -0.67 34.89 57.58
C ILE A 235 0.17 35.61 56.51
N LYS A 236 1.10 36.49 56.91
CA LYS A 236 2.00 37.17 55.97
C LYS A 236 2.91 36.21 55.20
N THR A 237 3.38 35.12 55.83
CA THR A 237 4.16 34.09 55.12
C THR A 237 3.30 33.24 54.18
N GLU A 238 2.04 32.99 54.54
CA GLU A 238 1.10 32.28 53.68
C GLU A 238 0.71 33.13 52.46
N CYS A 239 0.43 34.42 52.63
CA CYS A 239 0.20 35.35 51.53
C CYS A 239 1.37 35.34 50.54
N LYS A 240 2.62 35.39 51.01
CA LYS A 240 3.81 35.32 50.13
C LYS A 240 3.90 34.01 49.35
N LYS A 241 3.53 32.87 49.96
CA LYS A 241 3.48 31.57 49.27
C LYS A 241 2.37 31.55 48.21
N LEU A 242 1.21 32.11 48.53
CA LEU A 242 0.11 32.23 47.58
C LEU A 242 0.49 33.13 46.40
N ASP A 243 1.15 34.26 46.64
CA ASP A 243 1.65 35.14 45.58
C ASP A 243 2.65 34.41 44.67
N SER A 244 3.56 33.62 45.25
CA SER A 244 4.49 32.81 44.44
C SER A 244 3.78 31.74 43.61
N ASN A 245 2.73 31.11 44.15
CA ASN A 245 1.93 30.13 43.41
C ASN A 245 1.13 30.78 42.29
N ILE A 246 0.57 31.97 42.51
CA ILE A 246 -0.13 32.74 41.48
C ILE A 246 0.80 33.04 40.31
N SER A 247 2.03 33.50 40.58
CA SER A 247 3.02 33.76 39.53
C SER A 247 3.41 32.50 38.73
N VAL A 248 3.52 31.33 39.38
CA VAL A 248 3.76 30.06 38.68
C VAL A 248 2.57 29.68 37.80
N LEU A 249 1.34 29.79 38.32
CA LEU A 249 0.13 29.49 37.57
C LEU A 249 -0.07 30.43 36.36
N GLU A 250 0.26 31.71 36.50
CA GLU A 250 0.25 32.66 35.38
C GLU A 250 1.25 32.27 34.30
N ASN A 251 2.47 31.88 34.67
CA ASN A 251 3.47 31.40 33.73
C ASN A 251 3.03 30.13 33.01
N ASP A 252 2.40 29.19 33.71
CA ASP A 252 1.90 27.96 33.11
C ASP A 252 0.68 28.21 32.21
N LYS A 253 -0.19 29.17 32.56
CA LYS A 253 -1.26 29.66 31.69
C LYS A 253 -0.69 30.19 30.37
N ILE A 254 0.33 31.05 30.41
CA ILE A 254 0.97 31.60 29.20
C ILE A 254 1.60 30.47 28.34
N LYS A 255 2.27 29.49 28.96
CA LYS A 255 2.81 28.34 28.22
C LYS A 255 1.71 27.52 27.53
N LEU A 256 0.60 27.29 28.22
CA LEU A 256 -0.55 26.57 27.66
C LEU A 256 -1.20 27.36 26.51
N GLU A 257 -1.36 28.67 26.64
CA GLU A 257 -1.87 29.56 25.59
C GLU A 257 -0.98 29.52 24.35
N ASN A 258 0.35 29.58 24.51
CA ASN A 258 1.30 29.46 23.41
C ASN A 258 1.22 28.08 22.72
N LYS A 259 1.10 27.00 23.50
CA LYS A 259 0.93 25.64 22.95
C LYS A 259 -0.38 25.52 22.18
N LEU A 260 -1.46 26.12 22.69
CA LEU A 260 -2.76 26.13 22.05
C LEU A 260 -2.73 26.92 20.74
N ALA A 261 -2.05 28.08 20.71
CA ALA A 261 -1.84 28.86 19.50
C ALA A 261 -1.05 28.08 18.43
N TYR A 262 0.03 27.39 18.82
CA TYR A 262 0.80 26.53 17.93
C TYR A 262 -0.04 25.38 17.37
N LEU A 263 -0.83 24.71 18.20
CA LEU A 263 -1.71 23.62 17.77
C LEU A 263 -2.79 24.11 16.80
N LYS A 264 -3.39 25.28 17.05
CA LYS A 264 -4.35 25.91 16.13
C LYS A 264 -3.70 26.23 14.77
N PHE A 265 -2.50 26.79 14.78
CA PHE A 265 -1.77 27.07 13.54
C PHE A 265 -1.46 25.79 12.76
N SER A 266 -0.99 24.75 13.45
CA SER A 266 -0.75 23.43 12.85
C SER A 266 -2.03 22.83 12.25
N MET A 267 -3.16 22.92 12.96
CA MET A 267 -4.45 22.43 12.48
C MET A 267 -4.89 23.15 11.19
N ILE A 268 -4.79 24.48 11.13
CA ILE A 268 -5.09 25.26 9.92
C ILE A 268 -4.18 24.84 8.76
N ASN A 269 -2.90 24.56 9.03
CA ASN A 269 -1.96 24.15 8.00
C ASN A 269 -2.27 22.73 7.46
N ILE A 270 -2.68 21.82 8.35
CA ILE A 270 -3.14 20.48 7.97
C ILE A 270 -4.44 20.58 7.15
N GLU A 271 -5.40 21.41 7.56
CA GLU A 271 -6.64 21.63 6.81
C GLU A 271 -6.38 22.18 5.40
N LYS A 272 -5.43 23.13 5.25
CA LYS A 272 -5.00 23.62 3.93
C LYS A 272 -4.40 22.49 3.08
N SER A 273 -3.49 21.70 3.67
CA SER A 273 -2.89 20.55 2.99
C SER A 273 -3.94 19.51 2.54
N ILE A 274 -4.93 19.23 3.38
CA ILE A 274 -6.05 18.34 3.05
C ILE A 274 -6.83 18.90 1.86
N ASN A 275 -7.17 20.19 1.88
CA ASN A 275 -7.91 20.83 0.78
C ASN A 275 -7.11 20.83 -0.53
N ASP A 276 -5.79 21.03 -0.49
CA ASP A 276 -4.92 20.96 -1.67
C ASP A 276 -4.85 19.53 -2.22
N ILE A 277 -4.74 18.52 -1.36
CA ILE A 277 -4.78 17.11 -1.77
C ILE A 277 -6.14 16.75 -2.38
N LEU A 278 -7.25 17.22 -1.81
CA LEU A 278 -8.59 16.98 -2.35
C LEU A 278 -8.74 17.57 -3.76
N ARG A 279 -8.29 18.81 -3.98
CA ARG A 279 -8.27 19.42 -5.33
C ARG A 279 -7.43 18.61 -6.32
N ASN A 280 -6.24 18.16 -5.90
CA ASN A 280 -5.40 17.32 -6.75
C ASN A 280 -6.08 15.98 -7.12
N ILE A 281 -6.82 15.37 -6.18
CA ILE A 281 -7.60 14.15 -6.45
C ILE A 281 -8.70 14.42 -7.47
N GLU A 282 -9.41 15.55 -7.36
CA GLU A 282 -10.46 15.95 -8.31
C GLU A 282 -9.89 16.16 -9.72
N ASP A 283 -8.75 16.86 -9.85
CA ASP A 283 -8.06 17.08 -11.13
C ASP A 283 -7.56 15.78 -11.78
N ILE A 284 -6.94 14.90 -10.98
CA ILE A 284 -6.52 13.57 -11.44
C ILE A 284 -7.75 12.73 -11.83
N GLY A 285 -8.85 12.84 -11.10
CA GLY A 285 -10.12 12.20 -11.43
C GLY A 285 -10.65 12.65 -12.79
N ALA A 286 -10.66 13.95 -13.06
CA ALA A 286 -11.10 14.52 -14.33
C ALA A 286 -10.23 14.05 -15.51
N THR A 287 -8.90 14.07 -15.35
CA THR A 287 -7.97 13.59 -16.39
C THR A 287 -8.09 12.08 -16.64
N LYS A 288 -8.24 11.27 -15.59
CA LYS A 288 -8.48 9.82 -15.71
C LYS A 288 -9.73 9.53 -16.52
N ILE A 289 -10.84 10.23 -16.25
CA ILE A 289 -12.11 10.03 -16.96
C ILE A 289 -11.96 10.42 -18.44
N LYS A 290 -11.32 11.55 -18.73
CA LYS A 290 -11.01 11.96 -20.11
C LYS A 290 -10.21 10.89 -20.85
N ASN A 291 -9.18 10.33 -20.21
CA ASN A 291 -8.36 9.27 -20.79
C ASN A 291 -9.14 7.98 -21.04
N ILE A 292 -10.01 7.58 -20.11
CA ILE A 292 -10.90 6.41 -20.27
C ILE A 292 -11.82 6.60 -21.48
N HIS A 293 -12.41 7.80 -21.65
CA HIS A 293 -13.25 8.10 -22.81
C HIS A 293 -12.48 8.01 -24.13
N ILE A 294 -11.30 8.62 -24.21
CA ILE A 294 -10.44 8.55 -25.40
C ILE A 294 -10.05 7.10 -25.72
N LEU A 295 -9.72 6.32 -24.70
CA LEU A 295 -9.34 4.91 -24.86
C LEU A 295 -10.54 4.06 -25.34
N SER A 296 -11.71 4.26 -24.74
CA SER A 296 -12.96 3.60 -25.18
C SER A 296 -13.30 3.94 -26.63
N TYR A 297 -13.17 5.22 -27.02
CA TYR A 297 -13.32 5.65 -28.41
C TYR A 297 -12.34 4.92 -29.34
N LYS A 298 -11.04 4.89 -29.00
CA LYS A 298 -10.02 4.21 -29.79
C LYS A 298 -10.27 2.71 -29.91
N GLN A 299 -10.69 2.06 -28.83
CA GLN A 299 -11.04 0.63 -28.83
C GLN A 299 -12.26 0.34 -29.72
N ASN A 300 -13.29 1.16 -29.63
CA ASN A 300 -14.48 1.04 -30.47
C ASN A 300 -14.15 1.32 -31.95
N TYR A 301 -13.31 2.31 -32.22
CA TYR A 301 -12.80 2.58 -33.56
C TYR A 301 -11.96 1.42 -34.12
N ALA A 302 -11.11 0.80 -33.30
CA ALA A 302 -10.34 -0.37 -33.70
C ALA A 302 -11.26 -1.58 -34.01
N LYS A 303 -12.29 -1.81 -33.18
CA LYS A 303 -13.33 -2.82 -33.44
C LYS A 303 -14.07 -2.53 -34.75
N PHE A 304 -14.42 -1.26 -35.00
CA PHE A 304 -15.02 -0.83 -36.25
C PHE A 304 -14.12 -1.16 -37.45
N LEU A 305 -12.85 -0.77 -37.42
CA LEU A 305 -11.89 -1.10 -38.48
C LEU A 305 -11.74 -2.62 -38.70
N ASP A 306 -11.78 -3.42 -37.63
CA ASP A 306 -11.75 -4.89 -37.73
C ASP A 306 -13.02 -5.45 -38.41
N THR A 307 -14.20 -4.89 -38.11
CA THR A 307 -15.44 -5.29 -38.82
C THR A 307 -15.46 -4.89 -40.30
N VAL A 308 -14.84 -3.75 -40.64
CA VAL A 308 -14.63 -3.32 -42.02
C VAL A 308 -13.67 -4.27 -42.73
N LYS A 309 -12.55 -4.62 -42.10
CA LYS A 309 -11.57 -5.59 -42.61
C LYS A 309 -12.19 -6.96 -42.88
N LYS A 310 -13.11 -7.40 -42.01
CA LYS A 310 -13.85 -8.67 -42.15
C LYS A 310 -15.00 -8.59 -43.18
N GLY A 311 -15.24 -7.44 -43.80
CA GLY A 311 -16.25 -7.26 -44.85
C GLY A 311 -17.69 -7.21 -44.33
N HIS A 312 -17.90 -7.10 -43.02
CA HIS A 312 -19.23 -7.08 -42.40
C HIS A 312 -19.84 -5.68 -42.30
N TYR A 313 -19.10 -4.64 -42.64
CA TYR A 313 -19.59 -3.26 -42.57
C TYR A 313 -20.39 -2.86 -43.81
N ARG A 314 -21.57 -2.26 -43.59
CA ARG A 314 -22.40 -1.66 -44.65
C ARG A 314 -22.34 -0.14 -44.52
N LEU A 315 -21.96 0.54 -45.60
CA LEU A 315 -21.94 2.01 -45.67
C LEU A 315 -23.36 2.57 -45.46
N LEU A 316 -23.54 3.30 -44.36
CA LEU A 316 -24.80 3.97 -44.01
C LEU A 316 -25.10 5.16 -44.93
N ILE A 317 -24.07 5.88 -45.36
CA ILE A 317 -24.18 7.04 -46.25
C ILE A 317 -23.30 6.78 -47.48
N LYS A 318 -23.89 6.84 -48.67
CA LYS A 318 -23.22 6.48 -49.94
C LYS A 318 -22.66 7.68 -50.71
N SER A 319 -22.95 8.90 -50.27
CA SER A 319 -22.54 10.15 -50.92
C SER A 319 -21.83 11.07 -49.94
N GLU A 320 -20.65 11.55 -50.32
CA GLU A 320 -19.78 12.40 -49.50
C GLU A 320 -20.44 13.74 -49.09
N SER A 321 -21.28 14.32 -49.96
CA SER A 321 -22.05 15.53 -49.65
C SER A 321 -23.03 15.33 -48.48
N LYS A 322 -23.81 14.25 -48.47
CA LYS A 322 -24.73 13.95 -47.36
C LYS A 322 -24.01 13.59 -46.05
N MET A 323 -22.78 13.07 -46.15
CA MET A 323 -21.95 12.81 -44.99
C MET A 323 -21.52 14.11 -44.32
N ASN A 324 -21.08 15.10 -45.11
CA ASN A 324 -20.70 16.41 -44.59
C ASN A 324 -21.87 17.18 -43.99
N ASP A 325 -23.08 17.05 -44.57
CA ASP A 325 -24.29 17.66 -44.02
C ASP A 325 -24.65 17.05 -42.65
N GLU A 326 -24.64 15.70 -42.52
CA GLU A 326 -24.88 15.04 -41.22
C GLU A 326 -23.80 15.36 -40.19
N PHE A 327 -22.53 15.45 -40.60
CA PHE A 327 -21.45 15.89 -39.70
C PHE A 327 -21.68 17.33 -39.21
N SER A 328 -22.12 18.24 -40.07
CA SER A 328 -22.42 19.62 -39.68
C SER A 328 -23.56 19.69 -38.67
N ASP A 329 -24.59 18.88 -38.85
CA ASP A 329 -25.74 18.84 -37.93
C ASP A 329 -25.37 18.19 -36.58
N GLU A 330 -24.55 17.14 -36.55
CA GLU A 330 -24.02 16.58 -35.31
C GLU A 330 -23.08 17.55 -34.59
N TRP A 331 -22.29 18.34 -35.32
CA TRP A 331 -21.46 19.41 -34.75
C TRP A 331 -22.30 20.50 -34.09
N LYS A 332 -23.40 20.93 -34.73
CA LYS A 332 -24.32 21.90 -34.15
C LYS A 332 -24.95 21.36 -32.86
N LYS A 333 -25.44 20.11 -32.88
CA LYS A 333 -25.97 19.45 -31.67
C LYS A 333 -24.94 19.37 -30.55
N ASN A 334 -23.69 19.02 -30.85
CA ASN A 334 -22.62 18.96 -29.84
C ASN A 334 -22.32 20.36 -29.27
N SER A 335 -22.26 21.40 -30.11
CA SER A 335 -22.09 22.79 -29.68
C SER A 335 -23.25 23.27 -28.78
N ASP A 336 -24.49 22.94 -29.15
CA ASP A 336 -25.67 23.28 -28.35
C ASP A 336 -25.65 22.56 -26.99
N LEU A 337 -25.24 21.28 -26.97
CA LEU A 337 -25.08 20.51 -25.73
C LEU A 337 -23.98 21.09 -24.84
N ILE A 338 -22.85 21.53 -25.40
CA ILE A 338 -21.80 22.22 -24.64
C ILE A 338 -22.35 23.50 -24.03
N SER A 339 -23.09 24.30 -24.80
CA SER A 339 -23.71 25.54 -24.30
C SER A 339 -24.72 25.27 -23.17
N VAL A 340 -25.52 24.21 -23.27
CA VAL A 340 -26.48 23.81 -22.23
C VAL A 340 -25.74 23.34 -20.97
N VAL A 341 -24.67 22.57 -21.12
CA VAL A 341 -23.86 22.09 -19.98
C VAL A 341 -23.11 23.24 -19.30
N ASP A 342 -22.62 24.22 -20.05
CA ASP A 342 -22.00 25.43 -19.49
C ASP A 342 -23.03 26.32 -18.77
N ALA A 343 -24.28 26.40 -19.27
CA ALA A 343 -25.36 27.08 -18.56
C ALA A 343 -25.72 26.36 -17.25
N LEU A 344 -25.86 25.03 -17.29
CA LEU A 344 -26.12 24.20 -16.10
C LEU A 344 -25.01 24.31 -15.04
N LYS A 345 -23.76 24.54 -15.45
CA LYS A 345 -22.64 24.77 -14.54
C LYS A 345 -22.84 26.03 -13.69
N ASN A 346 -23.38 27.08 -14.30
CA ASN A 346 -23.67 28.34 -13.61
C ASN A 346 -24.91 28.22 -12.72
N ASP A 347 -25.93 27.49 -13.16
CA ASP A 347 -27.20 27.33 -12.43
C ASP A 347 -27.07 26.38 -11.22
N PHE A 348 -26.15 25.41 -11.26
CA PHE A 348 -25.98 24.41 -10.20
C PHE A 348 -24.53 24.23 -9.73
N PRO A 349 -24.00 25.18 -8.93
CA PRO A 349 -22.61 25.15 -8.44
C PRO A 349 -22.29 23.92 -7.57
N PHE A 350 -23.30 23.33 -6.92
CA PHE A 350 -23.15 22.16 -6.06
C PHE A 350 -22.90 20.85 -6.83
N LEU A 351 -23.13 20.85 -8.15
CA LEU A 351 -22.86 19.71 -9.05
C LEU A 351 -21.63 19.96 -9.94
N ASP A 352 -20.79 20.95 -9.62
CA ASP A 352 -19.69 21.40 -10.48
C ASP A 352 -18.77 20.24 -10.91
N PHE A 353 -18.47 19.29 -10.03
CA PHE A 353 -17.70 18.10 -10.39
C PHE A 353 -18.36 17.25 -11.48
N GLN A 354 -19.67 17.00 -11.37
CA GLN A 354 -20.41 16.16 -12.32
C GLN A 354 -20.62 16.90 -13.65
N ILE A 355 -20.82 18.21 -13.61
CA ILE A 355 -21.04 19.05 -14.78
C ILE A 355 -19.71 19.29 -15.51
N THR A 356 -18.63 19.58 -14.78
CA THR A 356 -17.26 19.68 -15.32
C THR A 356 -16.79 18.35 -15.92
N ARG A 357 -17.24 17.21 -15.35
CA ARG A 357 -17.05 15.88 -15.96
C ARG A 357 -17.74 15.77 -17.32
N LEU A 358 -19.02 16.13 -17.42
CA LEU A 358 -19.77 16.09 -18.69
C LEU A 358 -19.15 17.03 -19.74
N LEU A 359 -18.74 18.23 -19.32
CA LEU A 359 -18.09 19.22 -20.18
C LEU A 359 -16.75 18.69 -20.74
N CYS A 360 -15.93 18.04 -19.91
CA CYS A 360 -14.67 17.44 -20.34
C CYS A 360 -14.87 16.30 -21.36
N ILE A 361 -15.98 15.56 -21.26
CA ILE A 361 -16.32 14.48 -22.19
C ILE A 361 -16.73 15.07 -23.53
N LEU A 362 -17.64 16.04 -23.54
CA LEU A 362 -18.12 16.69 -24.78
C LEU A 362 -16.98 17.39 -25.54
N LYS A 363 -16.10 18.12 -24.82
CA LYS A 363 -14.92 18.78 -25.41
C LYS A 363 -13.83 17.80 -25.87
N SER A 364 -13.84 16.55 -25.42
CA SER A 364 -12.86 15.55 -25.89
C SER A 364 -13.15 15.04 -27.30
N ILE A 365 -14.37 15.26 -27.80
CA ILE A 365 -14.80 14.91 -29.15
C ILE A 365 -14.29 15.95 -30.17
N ASP A 366 -14.12 17.21 -29.76
CA ASP A 366 -13.69 18.33 -30.63
C ASP A 366 -12.21 18.27 -31.04
N ASN A 367 -11.35 17.58 -30.29
CA ASN A 367 -9.89 17.59 -30.48
C ASN A 367 -9.37 16.67 -31.61
N LYS A 368 -10.17 16.41 -32.65
CA LYS A 368 -9.72 15.68 -33.85
C LYS A 368 -10.11 16.44 -35.11
N SER A 369 -9.32 17.48 -35.40
CA SER A 369 -8.94 17.84 -36.77
C SER A 369 -7.77 16.96 -37.20
#